data_AF-A0A517ZRU4-F1
#
_entry.id   AF-A0A517ZRU4-F1
#
_cell.length_a   1.000
_cell.length_b   1.000
_cell.length_c   1.000
_cell.angle_alpha   90.00
_cell.angle_beta   90.00
_cell.angle_gamma   90.00
#
_symmetry.space_group_name_H-M   'P 1'
#
loop_
_entity.id
_entity.type
_entity.pdbx_description
1 polymer ?
#
loop_
_entity_poly.entity_id
_entity_poly.type
_entity_poly.pdbx_seq_one_letter_code
_entity_poly.pdbx_strand_id
1 'polypeptide(L)'
;MQKTNITCRLDADDVAFLDKLAQITDRDRSYLIKRAVSEFISLQKWRIDEVEAALVEADEGQLASAKDVQKIMRELGGGKSAGSPAD
;
A
#
# COMPACT_ATOMS: atom_id res chain seq x y z
N MET A 1 15.61 -13.65 -17.56
CA MET A 1 14.16 -13.35 -17.70
C MET A 1 13.90 -12.79 -19.09
N GLN A 2 12.84 -13.26 -19.74
CA GLN A 2 12.39 -12.75 -21.04
C GLN A 2 11.66 -11.42 -20.85
N LYS A 3 11.94 -10.43 -21.71
CA LYS A 3 11.24 -9.15 -21.74
C LYS A 3 10.13 -9.21 -22.80
N THR A 4 8.95 -8.70 -22.46
CA THR A 4 7.79 -8.66 -23.36
C THR A 4 7.35 -7.21 -23.51
N ASN A 5 7.10 -6.78 -24.75
CA ASN A 5 6.52 -5.46 -25.01
C ASN A 5 5.00 -5.53 -24.83
N ILE A 6 4.44 -4.51 -24.18
CA ILE A 6 3.01 -4.33 -24.03
C ILE A 6 2.62 -2.94 -24.51
N THR A 7 1.40 -2.79 -25.02
CA THR A 7 0.84 -1.49 -25.39
C THR A 7 -0.30 -1.18 -24.42
N CYS A 8 -0.27 0.01 -23.81
CA CYS A 8 -1.35 0.50 -22.96
C CYS A 8 -1.83 1.87 -23.48
N ARG A 9 -3.08 2.21 -23.18
CA ARG A 9 -3.64 3.54 -23.41
C ARG A 9 -3.61 4.28 -22.08
N LEU A 10 -3.15 5.53 -22.12
CA LEU A 10 -3.10 6.45 -20.99
C LEU A 10 -3.80 7.74 -21.40
N ASP A 11 -4.34 8.46 -20.42
CA ASP A 11 -4.93 9.76 -20.66
C ASP A 11 -3.86 10.75 -21.14
N ALA A 12 -4.26 11.68 -22.01
CA ALA A 12 -3.33 12.63 -22.62
C ALA A 12 -2.61 13.50 -21.56
N ASP A 13 -3.33 13.86 -20.50
CA ASP A 13 -2.79 14.65 -19.39
C ASP A 13 -1.72 13.89 -18.60
N ASP A 14 -1.90 12.59 -18.38
CA ASP A 14 -0.91 11.73 -17.73
C ASP A 14 0.36 11.59 -18.59
N VAL A 15 0.19 11.45 -19.91
CA VAL A 15 1.33 11.40 -20.84
C VAL A 15 2.12 12.72 -20.80
N ALA A 16 1.43 13.86 -20.80
CA ALA A 16 2.06 15.16 -20.70
C ALA A 16 2.80 15.35 -19.36
N PHE A 17 2.23 14.86 -18.26
CA PHE A 17 2.90 14.86 -16.97
C PHE A 17 4.15 13.97 -16.94
N LEU A 18 4.07 12.76 -17.52
CA LEU A 18 5.21 11.85 -17.65
C LEU A 18 6.34 12.48 -18.47
N ASP A 19 6.04 13.25 -19.50
CA ASP A 19 7.04 13.97 -20.30
C ASP A 19 7.75 15.06 -19.49
N LYS A 20 6.99 15.82 -18.70
CA LYS A 20 7.59 16.80 -17.77
C LYS A 20 8.46 16.11 -16.73
N LEU A 21 7.99 14.99 -16.17
CA LEU A 21 8.74 14.24 -15.17
C LEU A 21 10.02 13.64 -15.75
N ALA A 22 9.96 13.13 -16.99
CA ALA A 22 11.11 12.64 -17.74
C ALA A 22 12.21 13.71 -17.88
N GLN A 23 11.82 14.94 -18.23
CA GLN A 23 12.74 16.08 -18.32
C GLN A 23 13.38 16.43 -16.98
N ILE A 24 12.58 16.50 -15.90
CA ILE A 24 13.08 16.87 -14.56
C ILE A 24 14.03 15.81 -13.99
N THR A 25 13.77 14.54 -14.29
CA THR A 25 14.51 13.41 -13.70
C THR A 25 15.66 12.89 -14.56
N ASP A 26 15.86 13.44 -15.76
CA ASP A 26 16.80 12.93 -16.77
C ASP A 26 16.61 11.42 -17.02
N ARG A 27 15.35 11.05 -17.28
CA ARG A 27 14.92 9.67 -17.54
C ARG A 27 13.96 9.62 -18.71
N ASP A 28 14.01 8.54 -19.49
CA ASP A 28 13.04 8.33 -20.54
C ASP A 28 11.66 7.91 -20.00
N ARG A 29 10.62 8.14 -20.80
CA ARG A 29 9.23 7.79 -20.44
C ARG A 29 9.06 6.30 -20.13
N SER A 30 9.78 5.44 -20.85
CA SER A 30 9.68 3.98 -20.66
C SER A 30 10.25 3.55 -19.31
N TYR A 31 11.30 4.20 -18.82
CA TYR A 31 11.85 4.00 -17.49
C TYR A 31 10.81 4.34 -16.42
N LEU A 32 10.16 5.50 -16.53
CA LEU A 32 9.12 5.93 -15.58
C LEU A 32 7.93 4.96 -15.57
N ILE A 33 7.45 4.54 -16.74
CA ILE A 33 6.34 3.58 -16.85
C ILE A 33 6.73 2.22 -16.24
N LYS A 34 7.92 1.69 -16.58
CA LYS A 34 8.41 0.43 -15.98
C LYS A 34 8.51 0.53 -14.46
N ARG A 35 9.00 1.66 -13.95
CA ARG A 35 9.12 1.91 -12.52
C ARG A 35 7.75 1.92 -11.85
N ALA A 36 6.79 2.68 -12.38
CA ALA A 36 5.43 2.75 -11.84
C ALA A 36 4.75 1.36 -11.82
N VAL A 37 4.88 0.59 -12.91
CA VAL A 37 4.35 -0.78 -12.98
C VAL A 37 5.03 -1.70 -11.96
N SER A 38 6.35 -1.60 -11.81
CA SER A 38 7.09 -2.41 -10.83
C SER A 38 6.67 -2.09 -9.40
N GLU A 39 6.57 -0.81 -9.04
CA GLU A 39 6.15 -0.38 -7.71
C GLU A 39 4.71 -0.82 -7.41
N PHE A 40 3.80 -0.70 -8.39
CA PHE A 40 2.43 -1.19 -8.26
C PHE A 40 2.38 -2.70 -8.02
N ILE A 41 3.08 -3.50 -8.86
CA ILE A 41 3.09 -4.96 -8.73
C ILE A 41 3.70 -5.38 -7.39
N SER A 42 4.81 -4.77 -6.97
CA SER A 42 5.43 -5.06 -5.67
C SER A 42 4.46 -4.80 -4.51
N LEU A 43 3.75 -3.68 -4.54
CA LEU A 43 2.75 -3.35 -3.53
C LEU A 43 1.58 -4.35 -3.53
N GLN A 44 1.06 -4.70 -4.72
CA GLN A 44 -0.06 -5.64 -4.81
C GLN A 44 0.33 -7.05 -4.38
N LYS A 45 1.55 -7.51 -4.70
CA LYS A 45 2.04 -8.82 -4.26
C LYS A 45 2.11 -8.92 -2.75
N TRP A 46 2.78 -7.95 -2.11
CA TRP A 46 2.83 -7.91 -0.65
C TRP A 46 1.43 -7.91 -0.03
N ARG A 47 0.49 -7.14 -0.59
CA ARG A 47 -0.88 -7.09 -0.10
C ARG A 47 -1.61 -8.43 -0.24
N ILE A 48 -1.43 -9.12 -1.36
CA ILE A 48 -2.04 -10.44 -1.58
C ILE A 48 -1.46 -11.44 -0.58
N ASP A 49 -0.13 -11.49 -0.46
CA ASP A 49 0.55 -12.40 0.47
C ASP A 49 0.08 -12.18 1.91
N GLU A 50 -0.09 -10.91 2.34
CA GLU A 50 -0.57 -10.56 3.68
C GLU A 50 -2.03 -10.99 3.91
N VAL A 51 -2.90 -10.80 2.91
CA VAL A 51 -4.31 -11.22 3.01
C VAL A 51 -4.40 -12.73 3.07
N GLU A 52 -3.62 -13.45 2.25
CA GLU A 52 -3.57 -14.90 2.27
C GLU A 52 -3.06 -15.43 3.63
N ALA A 53 -2.02 -14.82 4.19
CA ALA A 53 -1.53 -15.16 5.53
C ALA A 53 -2.59 -14.91 6.61
N ALA A 54 -3.25 -13.75 6.59
CA ALA A 54 -4.29 -13.40 7.57
C ALA A 54 -5.51 -14.34 7.50
N LEU A 55 -5.84 -14.86 6.32
CA LEU A 55 -6.90 -15.87 6.17
C LEU A 55 -6.50 -17.20 6.82
N VAL A 56 -5.25 -17.65 6.63
CA VAL A 56 -4.73 -18.86 7.29
C VAL A 56 -4.74 -18.71 8.80
N GLU A 57 -4.27 -17.58 9.34
CA GLU A 57 -4.31 -17.30 10.78
C GLU A 57 -5.73 -17.28 11.34
N ALA A 58 -6.69 -16.75 10.56
CA ALA A 58 -8.11 -16.76 10.93
C ALA A 58 -8.67 -18.19 11.01
N ASP A 59 -8.39 -19.01 10.00
CA ASP A 59 -8.84 -20.41 9.94
C ASP A 59 -8.17 -21.26 11.05
N GLU A 60 -6.93 -20.94 11.43
CA GLU A 60 -6.22 -21.57 12.55
C GLU A 60 -6.61 -21.01 13.94
N GLY A 61 -7.49 -20.00 13.99
CA GLY A 61 -7.93 -19.39 15.24
C GLY A 61 -6.85 -18.56 15.96
N GLN A 62 -5.83 -18.11 15.22
CA GLN A 62 -4.70 -17.32 15.73
C GLN A 62 -4.99 -15.81 15.79
N LEU A 63 -6.21 -15.39 15.43
CA LEU A 63 -6.62 -14.01 15.60
C LEU A 63 -6.72 -13.62 17.08
N ALA A 64 -6.34 -12.38 17.38
CA ALA A 64 -6.47 -11.81 18.71
C ALA A 64 -7.93 -11.81 19.18
N SER A 65 -8.15 -12.21 20.43
CA SER A 65 -9.49 -12.14 21.02
C SER A 65 -9.90 -10.69 21.30
N ALA A 66 -11.20 -10.44 21.47
CA ALA A 66 -11.71 -9.13 21.85
C ALA A 66 -11.05 -8.58 23.15
N LYS A 67 -10.68 -9.46 24.09
CA LYS A 67 -9.99 -9.07 25.33
C LYS A 67 -8.56 -8.62 25.06
N ASP A 68 -7.86 -9.29 24.16
CA ASP A 68 -6.48 -8.95 23.77
C ASP A 68 -6.45 -7.59 23.05
N VAL A 69 -7.38 -7.37 22.12
CA VAL A 69 -7.52 -6.09 21.41
C VAL A 69 -7.80 -4.94 22.38
N GLN A 70 -8.71 -5.14 23.35
CA GLN A 70 -8.99 -4.11 24.36
C GLN A 70 -7.80 -3.79 25.26
N LYS A 71 -6.97 -4.78 25.57
CA LYS A 71 -5.73 -4.58 26.35
C LYS A 71 -4.75 -3.71 25.56
N ILE A 72 -4.50 -4.06 24.30
CA ILE A 72 -3.59 -3.32 23.40
C ILE A 72 -4.09 -1.88 23.19
N MET A 73 -5.40 -1.68 22.97
CA MET A 73 -5.96 -0.32 22.81
C MET A 73 -5.78 0.56 24.05
N ARG A 74 -5.88 0.00 25.27
CA ARG A 74 -5.61 0.74 26.50
C ARG A 74 -4.13 1.11 26.64
N GLU A 75 -3.22 0.23 26.22
CA GLU A 75 -1.77 0.45 26.27
C GLU A 75 -1.32 1.51 25.25
N LEU A 76 -1.86 1.47 24.02
CA LEU A 76 -1.56 2.45 22.97
C LEU A 76 -2.24 3.82 23.20
N GLY A 77 -3.43 3.83 23.81
CA GLY A 77 -4.17 5.04 24.19
C GLY A 77 -3.67 5.72 25.48
N GLY A 78 -2.58 5.22 26.09
CA GLY A 78 -2.07 5.67 27.39
C GLY A 78 -1.36 7.04 27.39
N GLY A 79 -1.23 7.71 26.25
CA GLY A 79 -0.78 9.10 26.16
C GLY A 79 -1.87 10.12 26.51
N LYS A 80 -2.23 10.23 27.80
CA LYS A 80 -3.07 11.25 28.50
C LYS A 80 -4.31 11.85 27.79
N SER A 81 -5.43 11.68 28.50
CA SER A 81 -6.78 12.26 28.38
C SER A 81 -6.89 13.78 28.15
N ALA A 82 -7.95 14.21 27.44
CA ALA A 82 -8.58 15.51 27.64
C ALA A 82 -10.11 15.38 27.65
N GLY A 83 -10.72 15.74 28.79
CA GLY A 83 -12.10 16.24 28.85
C GLY A 83 -13.18 15.24 29.25
N SER A 84 -13.33 15.01 30.55
CA SER A 84 -14.69 14.96 31.12
C SER A 84 -15.27 16.38 31.07
N PRO A 85 -16.56 16.52 30.75
CA PRO A 85 -17.40 17.48 31.45
C PRO A 85 -18.43 16.74 32.30
N ALA A 86 -18.76 17.41 33.39
CA ALA A 86 -19.60 16.99 34.50
C ALA A 86 -21.08 16.73 34.15
N ASP A 87 -21.70 16.02 35.08
CA ASP A 87 -23.14 15.91 35.40
C ASP A 87 -24.06 15.11 34.46
#